data_AF-A0A645JD00-F1
#
_entry.id   AF-A0A645JD00-F1
#
_cell.length_a   1.000
_cell.length_b   1.000
_cell.length_c   1.000
_cell.angle_alpha   90.00
_cell.angle_beta   90.00
_cell.angle_gamma   90.00
#
_symmetry.space_group_name_H-M   'P 1'
#
loop_
_entity.id
_entity.type
_entity.pdbx_description
1 polymer ?
#
loop_
_entity_poly.entity_id
_entity_poly.type
_entity_poly.pdbx_seq_one_letter_code
_entity_poly.pdbx_strand_id
1 'polypeptide(L)'
;MIQVAKDLGYEVIETDMSRIEMLTADEVWMTGTAAEVVIVTTIDNRSVGNGKPGKVATELQKKFADVVRGKDDRYASWIEYVN
;
A
#
# COMPACT_ATOMS: atom_id res chain seq x y z
N MET A 1 -5.25 -4.88 0.76
CA MET A 1 -4.15 -4.14 1.43
C MET A 1 -4.41 -3.84 2.90
N ILE A 2 -5.64 -3.49 3.31
CA ILE A 2 -5.98 -3.27 4.72
C ILE A 2 -5.59 -4.46 5.61
N GLN A 3 -5.95 -5.69 5.23
CA GLN A 3 -5.57 -6.90 5.98
C GLN A 3 -4.05 -7.05 6.10
N VAL A 4 -3.32 -6.91 4.99
CA VAL A 4 -1.85 -6.99 4.96
C VAL A 4 -1.20 -5.94 5.88
N ALA A 5 -1.72 -4.71 5.91
CA ALA A 5 -1.21 -3.67 6.79
C ALA A 5 -1.43 -4.01 8.28
N LYS A 6 -2.63 -4.49 8.64
CA LYS A 6 -2.92 -4.96 10.01
C LYS A 6 -2.01 -6.12 10.42
N ASP A 7 -1.76 -7.07 9.52
CA ASP A 7 -0.89 -8.23 9.78
C ASP A 7 0.60 -7.86 9.93
N LEU A 8 1.00 -6.70 9.41
CA LEU A 8 2.31 -6.09 9.63
C LEU A 8 2.36 -5.25 10.93
N GLY A 9 1.25 -5.15 11.67
CA GLY A 9 1.16 -4.44 12.94
C GLY A 9 0.81 -2.95 12.80
N TYR A 10 0.39 -2.49 11.61
CA TYR A 10 -0.06 -1.12 11.43
C TYR A 10 -1.50 -0.95 11.92
N GLU A 11 -1.76 0.19 12.57
CA GLU A 11 -3.12 0.67 12.78
C GLU A 11 -3.73 1.09 11.44
N VAL A 12 -4.97 0.70 11.18
CA VAL A 12 -5.70 1.09 9.97
C VAL A 12 -7.02 1.71 10.35
N ILE A 13 -7.20 2.97 9.96
CA ILE A 13 -8.41 3.76 10.19
C ILE A 13 -9.05 4.02 8.84
N GLU A 14 -10.31 3.61 8.69
CA GLU A 14 -11.14 3.99 7.54
C GLU A 14 -11.86 5.29 7.89
N THR A 15 -11.62 6.33 7.10
CA THR A 15 -12.19 7.67 7.31
C THR A 15 -12.35 8.37 5.97
N ASP A 16 -13.27 9.34 5.93
CA ASP A 16 -13.27 10.32 4.86
C ASP A 16 -11.97 11.14 4.95
N MET A 17 -11.35 11.38 3.79
CA MET A 17 -10.09 12.12 3.68
C MET A 17 -10.27 13.32 2.76
N SER A 18 -9.93 14.50 3.28
CA SER A 18 -9.91 15.73 2.51
C SER A 18 -8.65 15.82 1.64
N ARG A 19 -8.72 16.66 0.60
CA ARG A 19 -7.54 16.96 -0.23
C ARG A 19 -6.39 17.56 0.58
N ILE A 20 -6.68 18.33 1.63
CA ILE A 20 -5.65 18.95 2.46
C ILE A 20 -4.88 17.88 3.21
N GLU A 21 -5.57 16.93 3.85
CA GLU A 21 -4.94 15.82 4.58
C GLU A 21 -4.03 14.99 3.66
N MET A 22 -4.49 14.69 2.44
CA MET A 22 -3.68 13.97 1.46
C MET A 22 -2.42 14.75 1.04
N LEU A 23 -2.52 16.09 0.91
CA LEU A 23 -1.38 16.95 0.56
C LEU A 23 -0.38 17.13 1.71
N THR A 24 -0.81 16.92 2.96
CA THR A 24 0.03 17.02 4.16
C THR A 24 0.46 15.66 4.71
N ALA A 25 0.08 14.56 4.07
CA ALA A 25 0.46 13.22 4.48
C ALA A 25 1.95 12.96 4.29
N ASP A 26 2.52 12.11 5.17
CA ASP A 26 3.91 11.66 5.05
C ASP A 26 4.11 10.75 3.82
N GLU A 27 3.12 9.91 3.54
CA GLU A 27 3.11 8.95 2.44
C GLU A 27 1.70 8.86 1.85
N VAL A 28 1.60 8.71 0.52
CA VAL A 28 0.37 8.40 -0.19
C VAL A 28 0.65 7.28 -1.19
N TRP A 29 -0.27 6.33 -1.31
CA TRP A 29 -0.20 5.28 -2.32
C TRP A 29 -1.60 4.92 -2.80
N MET A 30 -1.66 4.32 -3.97
CA MET A 30 -2.88 3.77 -4.55
C MET A 30 -2.78 2.26 -4.67
N THR A 31 -3.92 1.59 -4.65
CA THR A 31 -3.99 0.13 -4.80
C THR A 31 -5.01 -0.24 -5.86
N GLY A 32 -4.73 -1.28 -6.64
CA GLY A 32 -5.70 -1.84 -7.59
C GLY A 32 -5.16 -3.09 -8.25
N THR A 33 -6.00 -3.88 -8.92
CA THR A 33 -5.55 -5.16 -9.51
C THR A 33 -4.42 -4.97 -10.53
N ALA A 34 -4.53 -3.97 -11.41
CA ALA A 34 -3.49 -3.67 -12.40
C ALA A 34 -2.37 -2.78 -11.83
N ALA A 35 -2.72 -1.88 -10.90
CA ALA A 35 -1.78 -0.94 -10.30
C ALA A 35 -0.92 -1.58 -9.19
N GLU A 36 -1.38 -2.71 -8.64
CA GLU A 36 -0.82 -3.35 -7.45
C GLU A 36 -0.80 -2.38 -6.25
N VAL A 37 0.39 -1.93 -5.84
CA VAL A 37 0.63 -0.88 -4.85
C VAL A 37 1.55 0.16 -5.50
N VAL A 38 1.00 1.32 -5.85
CA VAL A 38 1.73 2.43 -6.50
C VAL A 38 1.96 3.54 -5.51
N ILE A 39 3.21 3.91 -5.30
CA ILE A 39 3.60 4.98 -4.38
C ILE A 39 3.48 6.33 -5.10
N VAL A 40 2.76 7.26 -4.48
CA VAL A 40 2.51 8.61 -5.00
C VAL A 40 3.46 9.58 -4.32
N THR A 41 4.43 10.11 -5.05
CA THR A 41 5.41 11.07 -4.52
C THR A 41 5.06 12.53 -4.81
N THR A 42 4.05 12.79 -5.64
CA THR A 42 3.63 14.15 -6.01
C THR A 42 2.13 14.19 -6.30
N ILE A 43 1.46 15.20 -5.76
CA ILE A 43 0.03 15.49 -5.98
C ILE A 43 -0.09 16.98 -6.29
N ASP A 44 -0.74 17.33 -7.40
CA ASP A 44 -0.96 18.73 -7.82
C ASP A 44 0.33 19.58 -7.78
N ASN A 45 1.42 19.02 -8.34
CA ASN A 45 2.76 19.62 -8.37
C ASN A 45 3.38 19.90 -6.98
N ARG A 46 2.88 19.26 -5.92
CA ARG A 46 3.46 19.30 -4.58
C ARG A 46 3.98 17.93 -4.19
N SER A 47 5.19 17.88 -3.65
CA SER A 47 5.76 16.65 -3.09
C SER A 47 4.90 16.16 -1.93
N VAL A 48 4.60 14.87 -1.91
CA VAL A 48 4.06 14.18 -0.72
C VAL A 48 5.24 13.84 0.18
N GLY A 49 5.17 14.20 1.46
CA GLY A 49 6.29 14.08 2.39
C GLY A 49 7.59 14.68 1.82
N ASN A 50 8.62 13.84 1.65
CA ASN A 50 9.93 14.24 1.11
C ASN A 50 10.07 14.03 -0.42
N GLY A 51 8.99 13.68 -1.12
CA GLY A 51 8.98 13.42 -2.56
C GLY A 51 9.64 12.10 -2.97
N LYS A 52 9.90 11.18 -2.02
CA LYS A 52 10.47 9.85 -2.27
C LYS A 52 9.53 8.77 -1.75
N PRO A 53 9.68 7.52 -2.22
CA PRO A 53 8.99 6.39 -1.63
C PRO A 53 9.23 6.31 -0.12
N GLY A 54 8.15 6.33 0.65
CA GLY A 54 8.23 6.21 2.10
C GLY A 54 8.32 4.76 2.58
N LYS A 55 8.53 4.58 3.88
CA LYS A 55 8.83 3.29 4.49
C LYS A 55 7.62 2.38 4.46
N VAL A 56 6.44 2.89 4.84
CA VAL A 56 5.22 2.10 4.99
C VAL A 56 4.74 1.60 3.62
N ALA A 57 4.66 2.50 2.65
CA ALA A 57 4.23 2.18 1.29
C ALA A 57 5.18 1.16 0.62
N THR A 58 6.50 1.30 0.85
CA THR A 58 7.50 0.36 0.31
C THR A 58 7.38 -1.03 0.94
N GLU A 59 7.16 -1.10 2.25
CA GLU A 59 6.95 -2.36 2.95
C GLU A 59 5.68 -3.06 2.47
N LEU A 60 4.57 -2.31 2.34
CA LEU A 60 3.31 -2.82 1.81
C LEU A 60 3.43 -3.31 0.37
N GLN A 61 4.14 -2.57 -0.49
CA GLN A 61 4.39 -2.97 -1.87
C GLN A 61 5.19 -4.28 -1.94
N LYS A 62 6.28 -4.38 -1.19
CA LYS A 62 7.06 -5.62 -1.10
C LYS A 62 6.20 -6.78 -0.59
N LYS A 63 5.42 -6.53 0.46
CA LYS A 63 4.61 -7.57 1.07
C LYS A 63 3.53 -8.09 0.12
N PHE A 64 2.84 -7.19 -0.57
CA PHE A 64 1.88 -7.56 -1.61
C PHE A 64 2.55 -8.44 -2.69
N ALA A 65 3.72 -8.04 -3.16
CA ALA A 65 4.47 -8.75 -4.19
C ALA A 65 4.93 -10.17 -3.78
N ASP A 66 5.14 -10.40 -2.47
CA ASP A 66 5.41 -11.74 -1.91
C ASP A 66 4.13 -12.56 -1.77
N VAL A 67 3.03 -11.93 -1.32
CA VAL A 67 1.71 -12.56 -1.18
C VAL A 67 1.21 -13.09 -2.51
N VAL A 68 1.15 -12.27 -3.56
CA VAL A 68 0.60 -12.70 -4.87
C VAL A 68 1.46 -13.76 -5.57
N ARG A 69 2.72 -13.94 -5.12
CA ARG A 69 3.62 -14.99 -5.61
C ARG A 69 3.63 -16.24 -4.74
N GLY A 70 2.76 -16.32 -3.73
CA GLY A 70 2.65 -17.48 -2.83
C GLY A 70 3.88 -17.68 -1.95
N LYS A 71 4.60 -16.62 -1.60
CA LYS A 71 5.78 -16.69 -0.72
C LYS A 71 5.44 -16.52 0.77
N ASP A 72 4.16 -16.39 1.10
CA ASP A 72 3.68 -16.23 2.46
C ASP A 72 2.43 -17.10 2.67
N ASP A 73 2.63 -18.21 3.38
CA ASP A 73 1.60 -19.23 3.64
C ASP A 73 0.39 -18.68 4.40
N ARG A 74 0.54 -17.54 5.11
CA ARG A 74 -0.57 -16.88 5.80
C ARG A 74 -1.68 -16.44 4.83
N TYR A 75 -1.34 -16.27 3.55
CA TYR A 75 -2.26 -15.84 2.49
C TYR A 75 -2.48 -16.92 1.43
N ALA A 76 -2.16 -18.19 1.72
CA ALA A 76 -2.32 -19.28 0.76
C ALA A 76 -3.74 -19.39 0.21
N SER A 77 -4.76 -19.06 1.02
CA SER A 77 -6.17 -19.05 0.60
C SER A 77 -6.54 -17.98 -0.43
N TRP A 78 -5.66 -17.03 -0.73
CA TRP A 78 -5.88 -15.99 -1.73
C TRP A 78 -5.39 -16.39 -3.12
N ILE A 79 -4.75 -17.55 -3.26
CA ILE A 79 -4.08 -17.98 -4.48
C ILE A 79 -4.71 -19.29 -4.94
N GLU A 80 -5.25 -19.27 -6.15
CA GLU A 80 -5.72 -20.47 -6.84
C GLU A 80 -4.63 -20.95 -7.81
N TYR A 81 -4.20 -22.21 -7.68
CA TYR A 81 -3.18 -22.78 -8.55
C TYR A 81 -3.83 -23.55 -9.70
N VAL A 82 -3.60 -23.09 -10.93
CA VAL A 82 -4.12 -23.70 -12.16
C VAL A 82 -3.08 -24.65 -12.77
N ASN A 83 -2.86 -25.79 -12.13
CA ASN A 83 -2.02 -26.86 -12.67
C ASN A 83 -2.87 -28.01 -13.24
#